data_AF-A0A6C0PZ87-F1
#
_entry.id   AF-A0A6C0PZ87-F1
#
_cell.length_a   1.000
_cell.length_b   1.000
_cell.length_c   1.000
_cell.angle_alpha   90.00
_cell.angle_beta   90.00
_cell.angle_gamma   90.00
#
_symmetry.space_group_name_H-M   'P 1'
#
loop_
_entity.id
_entity.type
_entity.pdbx_description
1 polymer ?
#
loop_
_entity_poly.entity_id
_entity_poly.type
_entity_poly.pdbx_seq_one_letter_code
_entity_poly.pdbx_strand_id
1 'polypeptide(L)'
;MTLPRPRVRRIPLNTAAAVTVVVCLFPVHWMIPTAFRPSRDIQSADPRLVPRTWTLDHFRRAVTADGFELFWRNSVLVTLGAVLLSLLVALGAAFAVARMRWRGRRHFMLMVFIAQMAPWESLIIPIYIISRDTNMLDRLPTLTLVYFMMTLPFTIVVLRGFIGTIPPELEEAAQVDGVPHSGSYTQAELRDLVGYAAERGVNVVPEIEMPGHVRAALAAYPELGNHPGRSLDVWTRWGVCDTVLGVHDRSLDFCRTVLEEVMDVFPSPYIHIGGEECPTTEWENSPAARARAAAEGLSGPAALHAWFMGRIGAFLVEQGRKPVGWAETGTELPLDFTVMTWRDPAHALAAARRGHQMVTAHHRATYLDYAQSAEPCEPPGQPGDPVALHAVHGNEPVPGDWAAEETAQVLGTQAQLWTEYVKTPDRIEYLTYPRLCALADRAWSGGRSDWTGFVERLRHHTARLDALGVRYRPLTPRSLMTAPAGTAPLP
;
A
#
# COMPACT_ATOMS: atom_id res chain seq x y z
N MET A 1 30.10 -13.31 -22.58
CA MET A 1 31.40 -12.88 -23.15
C MET A 1 31.20 -11.52 -23.83
N THR A 2 31.31 -10.42 -23.08
CA THR A 2 31.09 -9.05 -23.58
C THR A 2 32.42 -8.45 -24.02
N LEU A 3 32.58 -8.19 -25.31
CA LEU A 3 33.79 -7.57 -25.88
C LEU A 3 34.03 -6.18 -25.23
N PRO A 4 35.25 -5.88 -24.77
CA PRO A 4 35.58 -4.55 -24.27
C PRO A 4 35.55 -3.55 -25.43
N ARG A 5 34.59 -2.63 -25.42
CA ARG A 5 34.55 -1.50 -26.38
C ARG A 5 35.83 -0.67 -26.23
N PRO A 6 36.47 -0.23 -27.34
CA PRO A 6 37.83 0.30 -27.30
C PRO A 6 37.86 1.65 -26.58
N ARG A 7 38.62 1.73 -25.48
CA ARG A 7 38.90 2.96 -24.70
C ARG A 7 39.39 4.13 -25.59
N VAL A 8 40.00 3.82 -26.73
CA VAL A 8 40.53 4.76 -27.74
C VAL A 8 39.47 5.75 -28.26
N ARG A 9 38.19 5.36 -28.32
CA ARG A 9 37.11 6.23 -28.83
C ARG A 9 36.60 7.27 -27.83
N ARG A 10 36.96 7.16 -26.55
CA ARG A 10 36.54 8.10 -25.47
C ARG A 10 37.59 9.16 -25.14
N ILE A 11 38.85 8.96 -25.49
CA ILE A 11 39.93 9.94 -25.28
C ILE A 11 39.61 11.29 -25.94
N PRO A 12 39.24 11.38 -27.24
CA PRO A 12 38.95 12.68 -27.85
C PRO A 12 37.73 13.37 -27.20
N LEU A 13 36.72 12.61 -26.80
CA LEU A 13 35.53 13.12 -26.12
C LEU A 13 35.87 13.67 -24.73
N ASN A 14 36.68 12.93 -23.96
CA ASN A 14 37.12 13.35 -22.62
C ASN A 14 38.05 14.57 -22.70
N THR A 15 38.93 14.64 -23.70
CA THR A 15 39.78 15.82 -23.93
C THR A 15 38.95 17.03 -24.32
N ALA A 16 37.98 16.89 -25.23
CA ALA A 16 37.07 17.97 -25.59
C ALA A 16 36.24 18.45 -24.39
N ALA A 17 35.77 17.53 -23.55
CA ALA A 17 35.08 17.87 -22.30
C ALA A 17 35.99 18.64 -21.33
N ALA A 18 37.24 18.18 -21.14
CA ALA A 18 38.22 18.86 -20.28
C ALA A 18 38.56 20.27 -20.78
N VAL A 19 38.77 20.44 -22.09
CA VAL A 19 38.99 21.78 -22.70
C VAL A 19 37.78 22.67 -22.49
N THR A 20 36.57 22.15 -22.70
CA THR A 20 35.33 22.91 -22.47
C THR A 20 35.22 23.36 -21.01
N VAL A 21 35.51 22.47 -20.06
CA VAL A 21 35.54 22.81 -18.63
C VAL A 21 36.55 23.93 -18.35
N VAL A 22 37.77 23.83 -18.88
CA VAL A 22 38.79 24.89 -18.70
C VAL A 22 38.33 26.22 -19.28
N VAL A 23 37.77 26.23 -20.49
CA VAL A 23 37.27 27.45 -21.14
C VAL A 23 36.10 28.05 -20.36
N CYS A 24 35.16 27.23 -19.87
CA CYS A 24 34.02 27.70 -19.07
C CYS A 24 34.44 28.19 -17.68
N LEU A 25 35.44 27.58 -17.05
CA LEU A 25 35.95 27.98 -15.73
C LEU A 25 36.91 29.17 -15.81
N PHE A 26 37.55 29.41 -16.95
CA PHE A 26 38.55 30.46 -17.10
C PHE A 26 38.03 31.86 -16.74
N PRO A 27 36.84 32.33 -17.18
CA PRO A 27 36.31 33.63 -16.76
C PRO A 27 36.10 33.74 -15.25
N VAL A 28 35.62 32.67 -14.60
CA VAL A 28 35.42 32.65 -13.14
C VAL A 28 36.77 32.65 -12.42
N HIS A 29 37.71 31.83 -12.90
CA HIS A 29 39.09 31.83 -12.44
C HIS A 29 39.77 33.17 -12.68
N TRP A 30 39.43 33.93 -13.71
CA TRP A 30 40.00 35.25 -13.95
C TRP A 30 39.38 36.31 -13.03
N MET A 31 38.07 36.22 -12.81
CA MET A 31 37.31 37.12 -11.95
C MET A 31 37.79 37.08 -10.50
N ILE A 32 38.01 35.88 -9.93
CA ILE A 32 38.36 35.71 -8.52
C ILE A 32 39.70 36.42 -8.17
N PRO A 33 40.84 36.11 -8.79
CA PRO A 33 42.10 36.78 -8.53
C PRO A 33 42.07 38.26 -8.90
N THR A 34 41.28 38.65 -9.92
CA THR A 34 41.11 40.07 -10.27
C THR A 34 40.49 40.87 -9.12
N ALA A 35 39.56 40.29 -8.37
CA ALA A 35 38.98 40.92 -7.18
C ALA A 35 39.99 41.20 -6.06
N PHE A 36 41.12 40.49 -6.03
CA PHE A 36 42.18 40.67 -5.02
C PHE A 36 43.42 41.41 -5.56
N ARG A 37 43.42 41.85 -6.83
CA ARG A 37 44.55 42.58 -7.42
C ARG A 37 44.46 44.08 -7.14
N PRO A 38 45.56 44.78 -6.83
CA PRO A 38 45.59 46.23 -6.85
C PRO A 38 45.19 46.79 -8.23
N SER A 39 44.50 47.93 -8.30
CA SER A 39 44.00 48.50 -9.58
C SER A 39 45.08 48.66 -10.66
N ARG A 40 46.31 48.99 -10.25
CA ARG A 40 47.49 49.09 -11.14
C ARG A 40 47.84 47.77 -11.84
N ASP A 41 47.61 46.64 -11.18
CA ASP A 41 47.94 45.30 -11.69
C ASP A 41 46.79 44.75 -12.56
N ILE A 42 45.58 45.29 -12.41
CA ILE A 42 44.41 44.97 -13.25
C ILE A 42 44.54 45.62 -14.63
N GLN A 43 45.05 46.85 -14.70
CA GLN A 43 45.23 47.62 -15.94
C GLN A 43 46.61 47.40 -16.61
N SER A 44 47.40 46.45 -16.10
CA SER A 44 48.72 46.12 -16.64
C SER A 44 48.60 45.52 -18.05
N ALA A 45 49.52 45.90 -18.94
CA ALA A 45 49.64 45.33 -20.28
C ALA A 45 50.14 43.87 -20.31
N ASP A 46 50.61 43.35 -19.17
CA ASP A 46 51.07 41.97 -18.99
C ASP A 46 50.06 41.16 -18.12
N PRO A 47 49.10 40.44 -18.74
CA PRO A 47 48.07 39.69 -18.02
C PRO A 47 48.65 38.41 -17.39
N ARG A 48 48.68 38.36 -16.06
CA ARG A 48 49.17 37.19 -15.30
C ARG A 48 48.02 36.34 -14.77
N LEU A 49 48.21 35.03 -14.66
CA LEU A 49 47.19 34.10 -14.13
C LEU A 49 47.08 34.19 -12.60
N VAL A 50 48.20 34.31 -11.88
CA VAL A 50 48.23 34.35 -10.41
C VAL A 50 48.76 35.71 -9.92
N PRO A 51 48.07 36.39 -8.96
CA PRO A 51 48.53 37.65 -8.38
C PRO A 51 49.80 37.46 -7.55
N ARG A 52 50.74 38.42 -7.64
CA ARG A 52 51.90 38.49 -6.73
C ARG A 52 51.60 39.25 -5.44
N THR A 53 50.63 40.16 -5.49
CA THR A 53 50.18 40.93 -4.33
C THR A 53 48.67 40.80 -4.21
N TRP A 54 48.21 40.62 -2.97
CA TRP A 54 46.81 40.45 -2.62
C TRP A 54 46.37 41.67 -1.82
N THR A 55 45.21 42.24 -2.15
CA THR A 55 44.59 43.34 -1.41
C THR A 55 43.11 43.07 -1.17
N LEU A 56 42.58 43.64 -0.08
CA LEU A 56 41.16 43.66 0.25
C LEU A 56 40.53 45.05 0.07
N ASP A 57 41.27 46.01 -0.49
CA ASP A 57 40.82 47.40 -0.61
C ASP A 57 39.54 47.55 -1.42
N HIS A 58 39.34 46.72 -2.46
CA HIS A 58 38.11 46.74 -3.27
C HIS A 58 36.89 46.34 -2.46
N PHE A 59 37.02 45.32 -1.60
CA PHE A 59 35.94 44.89 -0.70
C PHE A 59 35.65 45.95 0.36
N ARG A 60 36.70 46.53 0.96
CA ARG A 60 36.54 47.61 1.94
C ARG A 60 35.82 48.81 1.32
N ARG A 61 36.27 49.26 0.14
CA ARG A 61 35.63 50.36 -0.60
C ARG A 61 34.18 50.06 -0.97
N ALA A 62 33.88 48.83 -1.38
CA ALA A 62 32.52 48.42 -1.73
C ALA A 62 31.57 48.45 -0.53
N VAL A 63 32.00 47.92 0.62
CA VAL A 63 31.17 47.86 1.84
C VAL A 63 31.02 49.23 2.51
N THR A 64 32.02 50.10 2.40
CA THR A 64 31.96 51.46 2.94
C THR A 64 31.39 52.48 1.94
N ALA A 65 30.90 52.04 0.79
CA ALA A 65 30.28 52.94 -0.20
C ALA A 65 28.92 53.45 0.31
N ASP A 66 28.62 54.70 0.01
CA ASP A 66 27.34 55.31 0.39
C ASP A 66 26.16 54.52 -0.20
N GLY A 67 25.20 54.17 0.65
CA GLY A 67 24.01 53.41 0.26
C GLY A 67 24.18 51.89 0.19
N PHE A 68 25.37 51.34 0.44
CA PHE A 68 25.63 49.88 0.38
C PHE A 68 24.63 49.07 1.23
N GLU A 69 24.40 49.48 2.49
CA GLU A 69 23.47 48.79 3.39
C GLU A 69 22.04 48.76 2.83
N LEU A 70 21.57 49.87 2.26
CA LEU A 70 20.22 49.99 1.70
C LEU A 70 20.05 49.08 0.48
N PHE A 71 20.99 49.10 -0.47
CA PHE A 71 20.92 48.25 -1.66
C PHE A 71 21.00 46.77 -1.29
N TRP A 72 21.86 46.42 -0.34
CA TRP A 72 22.00 45.05 0.14
C TRP A 72 20.72 44.55 0.82
N ARG A 73 20.14 45.34 1.74
CA ARG A 73 18.86 45.01 2.39
C ARG A 73 17.72 44.88 1.40
N ASN A 74 17.63 45.79 0.42
CA ASN A 74 16.61 45.73 -0.63
C ASN A 74 16.74 44.43 -1.45
N SER A 75 17.96 44.05 -1.81
CA SER A 75 18.24 42.83 -2.57
C SER A 75 17.85 41.58 -1.80
N VAL A 76 18.18 41.52 -0.50
CA VAL A 76 17.80 40.41 0.38
C VAL A 76 16.29 40.32 0.54
N LEU A 77 15.61 41.44 0.82
CA LEU A 77 14.15 41.48 0.99
C LEU A 77 13.42 41.04 -0.27
N VAL A 78 13.84 41.57 -1.43
CA VAL A 78 13.24 41.23 -2.71
C VAL A 78 13.45 39.76 -3.05
N THR A 79 14.65 39.24 -2.83
CA THR A 79 14.99 37.84 -3.11
C THR A 79 14.21 36.89 -2.21
N LEU A 80 14.23 37.11 -0.89
CA LEU A 80 13.49 36.28 0.06
C LEU A 80 11.98 36.34 -0.20
N GLY A 81 11.45 37.53 -0.46
CA GLY A 81 10.04 37.71 -0.78
C GLY A 81 9.62 36.95 -2.04
N ALA A 82 10.42 37.05 -3.12
CA ALA A 82 10.15 36.37 -4.37
C ALA A 82 10.23 34.83 -4.20
N VAL A 83 11.25 34.34 -3.50
CA VAL A 83 11.42 32.90 -3.24
C VAL A 83 10.28 32.34 -2.40
N LEU A 84 9.90 33.01 -1.30
CA LEU A 84 8.82 32.55 -0.43
C LEU A 84 7.47 32.51 -1.17
N LEU A 85 7.18 33.56 -1.94
CA LEU A 85 5.96 33.63 -2.75
C LEU A 85 5.96 32.54 -3.84
N SER A 86 7.09 32.34 -4.51
CA SER A 86 7.26 31.28 -5.52
C SER A 86 7.09 29.90 -4.91
N LEU A 87 7.67 29.62 -3.75
CA LEU A 87 7.52 28.34 -3.06
C LEU A 87 6.07 28.07 -2.67
N LEU A 88 5.37 29.06 -2.09
CA LEU A 88 3.99 28.91 -1.65
C LEU A 88 3.06 28.55 -2.83
N VAL A 89 3.14 29.33 -3.91
CA VAL A 89 2.29 29.12 -5.09
C VAL A 89 2.71 27.87 -5.86
N ALA A 90 4.02 27.65 -6.02
CA ALA A 90 4.53 26.50 -6.75
C ALA A 90 4.23 25.19 -6.04
N LEU A 91 4.23 25.14 -4.71
CA LEU A 91 3.90 23.93 -3.96
C LEU A 91 2.48 23.46 -4.27
N GLY A 92 1.49 24.36 -4.21
CA GLY A 92 0.11 24.05 -4.54
C GLY A 92 -0.07 23.61 -5.99
N ALA A 93 0.52 24.35 -6.93
CA ALA A 93 0.46 24.01 -8.36
C ALA A 93 1.17 22.68 -8.67
N ALA A 94 2.35 22.46 -8.09
CA ALA A 94 3.12 21.24 -8.26
C ALA A 94 2.39 20.03 -7.69
N PHE A 95 1.77 20.15 -6.51
CA PHE A 95 0.97 19.08 -5.92
C PHE A 95 -0.23 18.72 -6.80
N ALA A 96 -1.03 19.71 -7.20
CA ALA A 96 -2.18 19.51 -8.07
C ALA A 96 -1.80 18.87 -9.41
N VAL A 97 -0.60 19.17 -9.91
CA VAL A 97 -0.11 18.65 -11.18
C VAL A 97 0.70 17.37 -11.02
N ALA A 98 1.19 17.00 -9.84
CA ALA A 98 1.87 15.73 -9.59
C ALA A 98 0.85 14.63 -9.25
N ARG A 99 -0.10 14.93 -8.34
CA ARG A 99 -0.99 13.95 -7.72
C ARG A 99 -2.40 13.93 -8.31
N MET A 100 -3.02 15.09 -8.55
CA MET A 100 -4.42 15.14 -8.94
C MET A 100 -4.62 14.76 -10.43
N ARG A 101 -5.70 14.04 -10.72
CA ARG A 101 -6.12 13.67 -12.07
C ARG A 101 -7.24 14.61 -12.53
N TRP A 102 -6.91 15.57 -13.38
CA TRP A 102 -7.87 16.53 -13.93
C TRP A 102 -7.66 16.79 -15.43
N ARG A 103 -8.73 17.20 -16.12
CA ARG A 103 -8.75 17.40 -17.57
C ARG A 103 -8.01 18.68 -17.93
N GLY A 104 -6.92 18.58 -18.69
CA GLY A 104 -6.11 19.74 -19.10
C GLY A 104 -4.72 19.82 -18.44
N ARG A 105 -4.37 18.91 -17.52
CA ARG A 105 -3.06 18.83 -16.85
C ARG A 105 -1.86 18.94 -17.80
N ARG A 106 -1.92 18.29 -18.97
CA ARG A 106 -0.86 18.36 -19.99
C ARG A 106 -0.73 19.74 -20.61
N HIS A 107 -1.84 20.40 -20.92
CA HIS A 107 -1.85 21.75 -21.50
C HIS A 107 -1.34 22.80 -20.51
N PHE A 108 -1.69 22.65 -19.22
CA PHE A 108 -1.15 23.52 -18.17
C PHE A 108 0.37 23.43 -18.08
N MET A 109 0.94 22.22 -18.09
CA MET A 109 2.40 22.06 -18.08
C MET A 109 3.06 22.65 -19.32
N LEU A 110 2.47 22.43 -20.51
CA LEU A 110 2.96 23.04 -21.74
C LEU A 110 2.95 24.57 -21.64
N MET A 111 1.90 25.17 -21.07
CA MET A 111 1.84 26.62 -20.81
C MET A 111 2.96 27.09 -19.90
N VAL A 112 3.24 26.37 -18.80
CA VAL A 112 4.35 26.69 -17.88
C VAL A 112 5.71 26.65 -18.61
N PHE A 113 5.95 25.64 -19.45
CA PHE A 113 7.17 25.56 -20.25
C PHE A 113 7.26 26.68 -21.30
N ILE A 114 6.16 26.99 -22.00
CA ILE A 114 6.11 28.08 -22.98
C ILE A 114 6.42 29.42 -22.30
N ALA A 115 5.82 29.67 -21.12
CA ALA A 115 6.09 30.88 -20.35
C ALA A 115 7.57 31.00 -19.96
N GLN A 116 8.26 29.89 -19.67
CA GLN A 116 9.69 29.88 -19.35
C GLN A 116 10.58 30.15 -20.56
N MET A 117 10.12 29.84 -21.79
CA MET A 117 10.88 30.09 -23.01
C MET A 117 10.85 31.56 -23.46
N ALA A 118 10.04 32.41 -22.81
CA ALA A 118 10.00 33.82 -23.12
C ALA A 118 11.34 34.49 -22.73
N PRO A 119 12.00 35.22 -23.65
CA PRO A 119 13.24 35.93 -23.34
C PRO A 119 12.92 37.11 -22.43
N TRP A 120 13.32 37.03 -21.16
CA TRP A 120 13.02 38.03 -20.14
C TRP A 120 13.60 39.40 -20.47
N GLU A 121 14.70 39.44 -21.22
CA GLU A 121 15.32 40.65 -21.73
C GLU A 121 14.35 41.43 -22.62
N SER A 122 13.52 40.73 -23.41
CA SER A 122 12.50 41.37 -24.25
C SER A 122 11.32 41.93 -23.46
N LEU A 123 11.05 41.38 -22.28
CA LEU A 123 9.92 41.76 -21.43
C LEU A 123 10.23 42.97 -20.53
N ILE A 124 11.50 43.39 -20.44
CA ILE A 124 11.91 44.56 -19.64
C ILE A 124 11.15 45.83 -20.06
N ILE A 125 11.04 46.08 -21.37
CA ILE A 125 10.37 47.29 -21.88
C ILE A 125 8.87 47.28 -21.53
N PRO A 126 8.10 46.21 -21.84
CA PRO A 126 6.72 46.09 -21.38
C PRO A 126 6.56 46.22 -19.86
N ILE A 127 7.40 45.54 -19.06
CA ILE A 127 7.35 45.59 -17.60
C ILE A 127 7.60 47.02 -17.10
N TYR A 128 8.55 47.74 -17.71
CA TYR A 128 8.81 49.14 -17.40
C TYR A 128 7.60 50.03 -17.69
N ILE A 129 6.99 49.89 -18.88
CA ILE A 129 5.79 50.65 -19.26
C ILE A 129 4.64 50.37 -18.29
N ILE A 130 4.36 49.10 -17.99
CA ILE A 130 3.33 48.70 -17.03
C ILE A 130 3.61 49.31 -15.65
N SER A 131 4.85 49.22 -15.17
CA SER A 131 5.24 49.75 -13.85
C SER A 131 5.14 51.27 -13.78
N ARG A 132 5.43 51.97 -14.88
CA ARG A 132 5.25 53.43 -15.02
C ARG A 132 3.78 53.80 -14.96
N ASP A 133 2.96 53.16 -15.78
CA ASP A 133 1.55 53.49 -15.93
C ASP A 133 0.75 53.18 -14.65
N THR A 134 1.20 52.22 -13.84
CA THR A 134 0.64 51.91 -12.50
C THR A 134 1.25 52.72 -11.36
N ASN A 135 2.18 53.65 -11.63
CA ASN A 135 2.90 54.43 -10.63
C ASN A 135 3.66 53.56 -9.59
N MET A 136 4.15 52.41 -10.05
CA MET A 136 4.88 51.41 -9.26
C MET A 136 6.40 51.41 -9.55
N LEU A 137 6.90 52.42 -10.29
CA LEU A 137 8.34 52.63 -10.49
C LEU A 137 9.05 52.87 -9.15
N ASP A 138 10.27 52.38 -9.04
CA ASP A 138 11.13 52.50 -7.86
C ASP A 138 10.53 51.93 -6.56
N ARG A 139 9.65 50.92 -6.69
CA ARG A 139 9.05 50.21 -5.54
C ARG A 139 9.55 48.76 -5.47
N LEU A 140 9.96 48.33 -4.28
CA LEU A 140 10.40 46.95 -4.03
C LEU A 140 9.35 45.88 -4.38
N PRO A 141 8.03 46.06 -4.08
CA PRO A 141 7.01 45.08 -4.43
C PRO A 141 6.95 44.76 -5.94
N THR A 142 7.15 45.76 -6.80
CA THR A 142 7.19 45.59 -8.26
C THR A 142 8.33 44.66 -8.65
N LEU A 143 9.51 44.90 -8.09
CA LEU A 143 10.69 44.10 -8.35
C LEU A 143 10.53 42.68 -7.80
N THR A 144 9.95 42.52 -6.61
CA THR A 144 9.61 41.21 -6.03
C THR A 144 8.64 40.44 -6.91
N LEU A 145 7.59 41.09 -7.43
CA LEU A 145 6.60 40.45 -8.30
C LEU A 145 7.24 39.98 -9.61
N VAL A 146 8.11 40.79 -10.21
CA VAL A 146 8.84 40.40 -11.43
C VAL A 146 9.72 39.17 -11.17
N TYR A 147 10.54 39.16 -10.12
CA TYR A 147 11.37 38.00 -9.80
C TYR A 147 10.55 36.76 -9.42
N PHE A 148 9.42 36.94 -8.73
CA PHE A 148 8.46 35.86 -8.48
C PHE A 148 7.95 35.25 -9.79
N MET A 149 7.48 36.07 -10.73
CA MET A 149 6.99 35.60 -12.03
C MET A 149 8.07 34.90 -12.85
N MET A 150 9.31 35.36 -12.76
CA MET A 150 10.46 34.73 -13.42
C MET A 150 10.79 33.35 -12.84
N THR A 151 10.73 33.21 -11.52
CA THR A 151 11.16 31.99 -10.82
C THR A 151 10.07 30.92 -10.74
N LEU A 152 8.80 31.33 -10.70
CA LEU A 152 7.64 30.46 -10.49
C LEU A 152 7.58 29.26 -11.46
N PRO A 153 7.72 29.40 -12.80
CA PRO A 153 7.63 28.27 -13.73
C PRO A 153 8.67 27.18 -13.43
N PHE A 154 9.91 27.61 -13.17
CA PHE A 154 11.01 26.71 -12.84
C PHE A 154 10.74 25.99 -11.50
N THR A 155 10.29 26.73 -10.48
CA THR A 155 9.96 26.15 -9.16
C THR A 155 8.84 25.12 -9.27
N ILE A 156 7.79 25.37 -10.07
CA ILE A 156 6.69 24.40 -10.31
C ILE A 156 7.24 23.10 -10.90
N VAL A 157 8.09 23.19 -11.93
CA VAL A 157 8.64 22.01 -12.61
C VAL A 157 9.54 21.20 -11.68
N VAL A 158 10.40 21.85 -10.90
CA VAL A 158 11.30 21.19 -9.95
C VAL A 158 10.51 20.52 -8.82
N LEU A 159 9.59 21.24 -8.16
CA LEU A 159 8.79 20.69 -7.07
C LEU A 159 7.88 19.55 -7.55
N ARG A 160 7.32 19.65 -8.76
CA ARG A 160 6.53 18.56 -9.34
C ARG A 160 7.39 17.29 -9.51
N GLY A 161 8.62 17.44 -10.00
CA GLY A 161 9.57 16.34 -10.12
C GLY A 161 9.81 15.66 -8.78
N PHE A 162 10.08 16.45 -7.75
CA PHE A 162 10.29 15.95 -6.38
C PHE A 162 9.05 15.26 -5.80
N ILE A 163 7.87 15.89 -5.82
CA ILE A 163 6.62 15.30 -5.31
C ILE A 163 6.29 14.00 -6.04
N GLY A 164 6.56 13.94 -7.36
CA GLY A 164 6.37 12.72 -8.14
C GLY A 164 7.25 11.54 -7.72
N THR A 165 8.34 11.77 -6.97
CA THR A 165 9.20 10.70 -6.44
C THR A 165 8.75 10.19 -5.07
N ILE A 166 7.87 10.91 -4.37
CA ILE A 166 7.36 10.47 -3.07
C ILE A 166 6.38 9.30 -3.32
N PRO A 167 6.55 8.14 -2.68
CA PRO A 167 5.62 7.01 -2.79
C PRO A 167 4.21 7.41 -2.30
N PRO A 168 3.13 7.16 -3.07
CA PRO A 168 1.75 7.45 -2.65
C PRO A 168 1.35 6.81 -1.30
N GLU A 169 1.96 5.68 -0.98
CA GLU A 169 1.70 4.87 0.22
C GLU A 169 2.01 5.66 1.50
N LEU A 170 2.98 6.59 1.47
CA LEU A 170 3.28 7.45 2.61
C LEU A 170 2.20 8.51 2.85
N GLU A 171 1.55 8.99 1.78
CA GLU A 171 0.43 9.92 1.88
C GLU A 171 -0.83 9.19 2.37
N GLU A 172 -1.05 7.95 1.90
CA GLU A 172 -2.16 7.10 2.37
C GLU A 172 -1.98 6.69 3.84
N ALA A 173 -0.76 6.34 4.26
CA ALA A 173 -0.43 6.10 5.66
C ALA A 173 -0.71 7.35 6.51
N ALA A 174 -0.27 8.54 6.05
CA ALA A 174 -0.54 9.79 6.74
C ALA A 174 -2.04 10.17 6.78
N GLN A 175 -2.87 9.67 5.86
CA GLN A 175 -4.33 9.81 5.93
C GLN A 175 -4.99 8.84 6.92
N VAL A 176 -4.36 7.68 7.17
CA VAL A 176 -4.83 6.68 8.15
C VAL A 176 -4.41 7.07 9.56
N ASP A 177 -3.20 7.62 9.72
CA ASP A 177 -2.68 8.07 11.00
C ASP A 177 -3.56 9.20 11.59
N GLY A 178 -4.44 8.84 12.52
CA GLY A 178 -5.19 9.77 13.36
C GLY A 178 -6.69 9.92 13.09
N VAL A 179 -7.28 9.15 12.15
CA VAL A 179 -8.74 9.15 11.93
C VAL A 179 -9.39 7.95 12.64
N PRO A 180 -10.22 8.15 13.68
CA PRO A 180 -10.93 7.05 14.33
C PRO A 180 -11.85 6.29 13.38
N HIS A 181 -11.85 4.96 13.46
CA HIS A 181 -12.75 4.07 12.73
C HIS A 181 -13.45 3.14 13.72
N SER A 182 -14.78 3.00 13.59
CA SER A 182 -15.60 2.20 14.51
C SER A 182 -16.92 1.77 13.86
N GLY A 183 -17.47 0.65 14.29
CA GLY A 183 -18.79 0.15 13.90
C GLY A 183 -19.04 -1.23 14.50
N SER A 184 -20.32 -1.61 14.64
CA SER A 184 -20.73 -2.93 15.11
C SER A 184 -22.19 -3.19 14.71
N TYR A 185 -22.55 -4.47 14.56
CA TYR A 185 -23.95 -4.88 14.43
C TYR A 185 -24.54 -5.17 15.81
N THR A 186 -25.79 -4.79 16.01
CA THR A 186 -26.62 -5.28 17.10
C THR A 186 -27.11 -6.71 16.80
N GLN A 187 -27.49 -7.48 17.83
CA GLN A 187 -28.08 -8.80 17.60
C GLN A 187 -29.34 -8.74 16.74
N ALA A 188 -30.14 -7.67 16.83
CA ALA A 188 -31.34 -7.50 16.00
C ALA A 188 -30.97 -7.35 14.52
N GLU A 189 -29.98 -6.54 14.19
CA GLU A 189 -29.47 -6.39 12.82
C GLU A 189 -28.87 -7.69 12.29
N LEU A 190 -28.15 -8.45 13.15
CA LEU A 190 -27.63 -9.77 12.75
C LEU A 190 -28.75 -10.78 12.47
N ARG A 191 -29.82 -10.79 13.28
CA ARG A 191 -30.98 -11.67 13.05
C ARG A 191 -31.71 -11.30 11.76
N ASP A 192 -31.85 -10.01 11.46
CA ASP A 192 -32.41 -9.53 10.20
C ASP A 192 -31.55 -9.96 9.00
N LEU A 193 -30.23 -9.79 9.09
CA LEU A 193 -29.29 -10.25 8.06
C LEU A 193 -29.37 -11.77 7.83
N VAL A 194 -29.43 -12.55 8.90
CA VAL A 194 -29.58 -14.01 8.83
C VAL A 194 -30.91 -14.38 8.16
N GLY A 195 -32.01 -13.72 8.52
CA GLY A 195 -33.32 -13.93 7.88
C GLY A 195 -33.30 -13.59 6.39
N TYR A 196 -32.74 -12.44 6.03
CA TYR A 196 -32.59 -11.99 4.65
C TYR A 196 -31.77 -12.97 3.81
N ALA A 197 -30.67 -13.50 4.37
CA ALA A 197 -29.83 -14.50 3.73
C ALA A 197 -30.57 -15.85 3.55
N ALA A 198 -31.31 -16.29 4.57
CA ALA A 198 -32.06 -17.53 4.54
C ALA A 198 -33.15 -17.54 3.45
N GLU A 199 -33.85 -16.43 3.24
CA GLU A 199 -34.81 -16.27 2.13
C GLU A 199 -34.19 -16.49 0.74
N ARG A 200 -32.87 -16.35 0.63
CA ARG A 200 -32.10 -16.52 -0.61
C ARG A 200 -31.33 -17.84 -0.66
N GLY A 201 -31.58 -18.74 0.29
CA GLY A 201 -30.89 -20.02 0.39
C GLY A 201 -29.42 -19.90 0.81
N VAL A 202 -29.03 -18.78 1.45
CA VAL A 202 -27.67 -18.54 1.93
C VAL A 202 -27.62 -18.81 3.44
N ASN A 203 -26.78 -19.76 3.86
CA ASN A 203 -26.49 -19.99 5.27
C ASN A 203 -25.35 -19.06 5.73
N VAL A 204 -25.57 -18.28 6.79
CA VAL A 204 -24.56 -17.40 7.37
C VAL A 204 -23.81 -18.15 8.47
N VAL A 205 -22.53 -18.43 8.24
CA VAL A 205 -21.63 -19.06 9.22
C VAL A 205 -20.85 -17.96 9.94
N PRO A 206 -21.06 -17.74 11.25
CA PRO A 206 -20.27 -16.76 11.99
C PRO A 206 -18.86 -17.28 12.26
N GLU A 207 -17.90 -16.35 12.31
CA GLU A 207 -16.53 -16.58 12.73
C GLU A 207 -16.19 -15.73 13.95
N ILE A 208 -15.71 -16.37 15.01
CA ILE A 208 -15.20 -15.71 16.21
C ILE A 208 -13.75 -16.13 16.41
N GLU A 209 -12.83 -15.27 16.01
CA GLU A 209 -11.39 -15.52 16.10
C GLU A 209 -10.92 -15.88 17.51
N MET A 210 -10.18 -16.98 17.61
CA MET A 210 -9.49 -17.42 18.82
C MET A 210 -8.43 -18.49 18.50
N PRO A 211 -7.34 -18.61 19.28
CA PRO A 211 -6.90 -17.72 20.35
C PRO A 211 -6.03 -16.54 19.87
N GLY A 212 -5.69 -16.52 18.58
CA GLY A 212 -5.06 -15.39 17.86
C GLY A 212 -6.07 -14.31 17.47
N HIS A 213 -5.62 -13.22 16.82
CA HIS A 213 -6.47 -12.13 16.30
C HIS A 213 -7.46 -11.48 17.29
N VAL A 214 -7.22 -11.63 18.60
CA VAL A 214 -8.13 -11.23 19.69
C VAL A 214 -7.87 -9.84 20.26
N ARG A 215 -7.05 -9.00 19.60
CA ARG A 215 -6.56 -7.76 20.22
C ARG A 215 -7.68 -6.82 20.66
N ALA A 216 -8.77 -6.74 19.91
CA ALA A 216 -9.92 -5.91 20.28
C ALA A 216 -10.57 -6.39 21.60
N ALA A 217 -10.73 -7.70 21.78
CA ALA A 217 -11.25 -8.28 23.02
C ALA A 217 -10.32 -8.02 24.21
N LEU A 218 -9.01 -8.16 24.01
CA LEU A 218 -8.01 -7.89 25.06
C LEU A 218 -7.87 -6.40 25.42
N ALA A 219 -8.17 -5.50 24.48
CA ALA A 219 -8.25 -4.07 24.76
C ALA A 219 -9.46 -3.73 25.65
N ALA A 220 -10.60 -4.40 25.41
CA ALA A 220 -11.82 -4.23 26.20
C ALA A 220 -11.76 -4.93 27.57
N TYR A 221 -11.16 -6.12 27.61
CA TYR A 221 -11.08 -6.99 28.79
C TYR A 221 -9.63 -7.51 28.98
N PRO A 222 -8.72 -6.67 29.52
CA PRO A 222 -7.31 -7.04 29.69
C PRO A 222 -7.06 -8.31 30.51
N GLU A 223 -7.98 -8.65 31.42
CA GLU A 223 -7.93 -9.86 32.24
C GLU A 223 -7.96 -11.18 31.45
N LEU A 224 -8.36 -11.14 30.18
CA LEU A 224 -8.46 -12.32 29.32
C LEU A 224 -7.11 -12.71 28.74
N GLY A 225 -6.11 -11.81 28.77
CA GLY A 225 -4.79 -12.02 28.20
C GLY A 225 -3.79 -12.68 29.17
N ASN A 226 -2.56 -12.84 28.70
CA ASN A 226 -1.45 -13.41 29.50
C ASN A 226 -0.89 -12.46 30.57
N HIS A 227 -1.25 -11.16 30.50
CA HIS A 227 -0.80 -10.13 31.42
C HIS A 227 -1.99 -9.23 31.85
N PRO A 228 -2.81 -9.65 32.83
CA PRO A 228 -4.04 -8.94 33.22
C PRO A 228 -3.87 -7.46 33.61
N GLY A 229 -2.69 -7.06 34.09
CA GLY A 229 -2.39 -5.67 34.45
C GLY A 229 -1.94 -4.79 33.27
N ARG A 230 -1.84 -5.34 32.05
CA ARG A 230 -1.37 -4.63 30.86
C ARG A 230 -2.57 -4.04 30.12
N SER A 231 -2.69 -2.70 30.12
CA SER A 231 -3.63 -2.00 29.25
C SER A 231 -3.17 -2.10 27.80
N LEU A 232 -4.09 -2.40 26.91
CA LEU A 232 -3.84 -2.59 25.48
C LEU A 232 -4.78 -1.70 24.68
N ASP A 233 -4.25 -1.02 23.66
CA ASP A 233 -5.10 -0.39 22.64
C ASP A 233 -5.58 -1.42 21.62
N VAL A 234 -6.71 -1.12 20.97
CA VAL A 234 -7.16 -1.82 19.76
C VAL A 234 -6.06 -1.72 18.70
N TRP A 235 -5.80 -2.82 17.99
CA TRP A 235 -4.72 -2.89 17.01
C TRP A 235 -4.99 -1.98 15.80
N THR A 236 -4.06 -1.08 15.45
CA THR A 236 -4.25 -0.07 14.37
C THR A 236 -3.33 -0.29 13.17
N ARG A 237 -2.72 -1.47 13.04
CA ARG A 237 -1.80 -1.83 11.95
C ARG A 237 -2.15 -3.20 11.36
N TRP A 238 -1.61 -3.56 10.20
CA TRP A 238 -1.88 -4.87 9.59
C TRP A 238 -0.85 -5.93 10.00
N GLY A 239 -1.19 -7.21 9.78
CA GLY A 239 -0.33 -8.36 10.02
C GLY A 239 -0.60 -9.10 11.33
N VAL A 240 0.27 -10.08 11.63
CA VAL A 240 0.09 -11.03 12.73
C VAL A 240 0.26 -10.37 14.09
N CYS A 241 -0.67 -10.70 14.99
CA CYS A 241 -0.71 -10.19 16.35
C CYS A 241 -0.03 -11.14 17.35
N ASP A 242 1.06 -10.69 17.99
CA ASP A 242 1.75 -11.49 19.03
C ASP A 242 0.98 -11.56 20.36
N THR A 243 -0.13 -10.82 20.49
CA THR A 243 -0.93 -10.82 21.72
C THR A 243 -2.11 -11.77 21.58
N VAL A 244 -2.12 -12.82 22.40
CA VAL A 244 -3.08 -13.93 22.30
C VAL A 244 -3.89 -14.07 23.59
N LEU A 245 -5.02 -14.77 23.51
CA LEU A 245 -5.83 -15.09 24.70
C LEU A 245 -5.02 -15.88 25.73
N GLY A 246 -5.31 -15.65 27.01
CA GLY A 246 -4.86 -16.51 28.10
C GLY A 246 -5.55 -17.87 28.08
N VAL A 247 -4.93 -18.86 28.71
CA VAL A 247 -5.42 -20.26 28.80
C VAL A 247 -5.94 -20.63 30.19
N HIS A 248 -6.24 -19.64 31.01
CA HIS A 248 -6.91 -19.81 32.31
C HIS A 248 -8.42 -19.91 32.15
N ASP A 249 -9.10 -20.46 33.16
CA ASP A 249 -10.51 -20.83 33.06
C ASP A 249 -11.41 -19.63 32.72
N ARG A 250 -11.14 -18.45 33.26
CA ARG A 250 -11.89 -17.22 32.94
C ARG A 250 -11.87 -16.89 31.44
N SER A 251 -10.76 -17.09 30.75
CA SER A 251 -10.68 -16.85 29.30
C SER A 251 -11.46 -17.89 28.51
N LEU A 252 -11.43 -19.15 28.95
CA LEU A 252 -12.24 -20.22 28.34
C LEU A 252 -13.75 -20.01 28.58
N ASP A 253 -14.13 -19.60 29.78
CA ASP A 253 -15.52 -19.25 30.15
C ASP A 253 -16.03 -18.10 29.30
N PHE A 254 -15.20 -17.07 29.09
CA PHE A 254 -15.52 -15.96 28.20
C PHE A 254 -15.79 -16.45 26.78
N CYS A 255 -14.92 -17.29 26.22
CA CYS A 255 -15.10 -17.84 24.87
C CYS A 255 -16.40 -18.64 24.77
N ARG A 256 -16.69 -19.50 25.75
CA ARG A 256 -17.96 -20.25 25.79
C ARG A 256 -19.17 -19.33 25.82
N THR A 257 -19.16 -18.34 26.70
CA THR A 257 -20.27 -17.36 26.83
C THR A 257 -20.52 -16.62 25.52
N VAL A 258 -19.45 -16.15 24.85
CA VAL A 258 -19.57 -15.49 23.54
C VAL A 258 -20.13 -16.44 22.49
N LEU A 259 -19.67 -17.69 22.45
CA LEU A 259 -20.16 -18.68 21.50
C LEU A 259 -21.63 -19.06 21.75
N GLU A 260 -22.10 -19.10 23.00
CA GLU A 260 -23.52 -19.30 23.34
C GLU A 260 -24.40 -18.19 22.75
N GLU A 261 -24.01 -16.93 22.93
CA GLU A 261 -24.70 -15.77 22.34
C GLU A 261 -24.69 -15.82 20.80
N VAL A 262 -23.58 -16.25 20.21
CA VAL A 262 -23.46 -16.42 18.75
C VAL A 262 -24.38 -17.53 18.27
N MET A 263 -24.41 -18.69 18.94
CA MET A 263 -25.27 -19.81 18.54
C MET A 263 -26.77 -19.50 18.68
N ASP A 264 -27.14 -18.56 19.55
CA ASP A 264 -28.52 -18.06 19.65
C ASP A 264 -28.90 -17.15 18.47
N VAL A 265 -27.94 -16.40 17.91
CA VAL A 265 -28.14 -15.53 16.73
C VAL A 265 -28.11 -16.32 15.43
N PHE A 266 -27.16 -17.23 15.29
CA PHE A 266 -26.85 -17.89 14.03
C PHE A 266 -27.34 -19.35 14.04
N PRO A 267 -28.38 -19.69 13.25
CA PRO A 267 -28.93 -21.05 13.22
C PRO A 267 -28.01 -22.06 12.51
N SER A 268 -26.96 -21.59 11.84
CA SER A 268 -25.99 -22.42 11.12
C SER A 268 -25.50 -23.60 11.98
N PRO A 269 -25.43 -24.83 11.42
CA PRO A 269 -24.83 -25.96 12.12
C PRO A 269 -23.31 -25.79 12.28
N TYR A 270 -22.69 -24.93 11.49
CA TYR A 270 -21.26 -24.62 11.54
C TYR A 270 -21.00 -23.33 12.30
N ILE A 271 -19.96 -23.31 13.12
CA ILE A 271 -19.41 -22.13 13.78
C ILE A 271 -17.90 -22.11 13.53
N HIS A 272 -17.40 -21.04 12.93
CA HIS A 272 -15.96 -20.87 12.68
C HIS A 272 -15.31 -20.23 13.90
N ILE A 273 -14.16 -20.74 14.33
CA ILE A 273 -13.43 -20.23 15.51
C ILE A 273 -12.02 -19.73 15.17
N GLY A 274 -11.72 -19.56 13.89
CA GLY A 274 -10.43 -19.08 13.41
C GLY A 274 -9.33 -20.11 13.63
N GLY A 275 -8.25 -19.67 14.29
CA GLY A 275 -7.20 -20.52 14.84
C GLY A 275 -5.86 -20.46 14.11
N GLU A 276 -5.79 -19.72 13.00
CA GLU A 276 -4.56 -19.39 12.28
C GLU A 276 -3.74 -18.31 12.99
N GLU A 277 -2.52 -18.10 12.49
CA GLU A 277 -1.67 -16.95 12.84
C GLU A 277 -1.64 -16.61 14.34
N CYS A 278 -1.46 -17.64 15.17
CA CYS A 278 -1.41 -17.54 16.63
C CYS A 278 0.04 -17.78 17.15
N PRO A 279 0.90 -16.75 17.25
CA PRO A 279 2.22 -16.88 17.85
C PRO A 279 2.15 -17.38 19.30
N THR A 280 2.85 -18.48 19.60
CA THR A 280 2.87 -19.07 20.95
C THR A 280 3.84 -18.37 21.92
N THR A 281 4.55 -17.34 21.45
CA THR A 281 5.60 -16.65 22.22
C THR A 281 5.09 -16.04 23.53
N GLU A 282 3.88 -15.47 23.56
CA GLU A 282 3.31 -14.96 24.83
C GLU A 282 3.01 -16.10 25.82
N TRP A 283 2.55 -17.26 25.35
CA TRP A 283 2.35 -18.42 26.22
C TRP A 283 3.66 -19.01 26.75
N GLU A 284 4.70 -19.05 25.92
CA GLU A 284 6.03 -19.49 26.35
C GLU A 284 6.56 -18.66 27.52
N ASN A 285 6.28 -17.36 27.51
CA ASN A 285 6.70 -16.42 28.54
C ASN A 285 5.73 -16.33 29.73
N SER A 286 4.48 -16.77 29.59
CA SER A 286 3.44 -16.72 30.62
C SER A 286 3.58 -17.83 31.68
N PRO A 287 3.76 -17.50 32.98
CA PRO A 287 3.77 -18.49 34.05
C PRO A 287 2.45 -19.27 34.15
N ALA A 288 1.32 -18.62 33.90
CA ALA A 288 0.01 -19.26 33.92
C ALA A 288 -0.15 -20.26 32.77
N ALA A 289 0.33 -19.94 31.57
CA ALA A 289 0.30 -20.85 30.44
C ALA A 289 1.23 -22.05 30.66
N ARG A 290 2.45 -21.85 31.19
CA ARG A 290 3.33 -22.97 31.57
C ARG A 290 2.71 -23.88 32.63
N ALA A 291 2.05 -23.30 33.64
CA ALA A 291 1.34 -24.08 34.65
C ALA A 291 0.16 -24.86 34.05
N ARG A 292 -0.60 -24.26 33.13
CA ARG A 292 -1.67 -24.95 32.39
C ARG A 292 -1.11 -26.11 31.58
N ALA A 293 -0.06 -25.88 30.79
CA ALA A 293 0.55 -26.94 29.98
C ALA A 293 1.00 -28.13 30.84
N ALA A 294 1.61 -27.87 32.01
CA ALA A 294 1.99 -28.91 32.94
C ALA A 294 0.79 -29.64 33.56
N ALA A 295 -0.26 -28.92 33.95
CA ALA A 295 -1.48 -29.48 34.54
C ALA A 295 -2.23 -30.40 33.55
N GLU A 296 -2.22 -30.05 32.27
CA GLU A 296 -2.86 -30.82 31.19
C GLU A 296 -1.94 -31.89 30.58
N GLY A 297 -0.70 -32.04 31.10
CA GLY A 297 0.25 -33.05 30.65
C GLY A 297 0.81 -32.82 29.24
N LEU A 298 0.84 -31.57 28.78
CA LEU A 298 1.32 -31.20 27.44
C LEU A 298 2.86 -31.09 27.41
N SER A 299 3.44 -31.25 26.21
CA SER A 299 4.90 -31.15 26.00
C SER A 299 5.48 -29.76 26.29
N GLY A 300 4.63 -28.73 26.26
CA GLY A 300 4.98 -27.35 26.59
C GLY A 300 3.93 -26.35 26.11
N PRO A 301 4.19 -25.04 26.29
CA PRO A 301 3.23 -23.99 25.92
C PRO A 301 2.85 -23.95 24.44
N ALA A 302 3.73 -24.37 23.53
CA ALA A 302 3.40 -24.45 22.10
C ALA A 302 2.23 -25.41 21.81
N ALA A 303 2.10 -26.50 22.58
CA ALA A 303 1.01 -27.45 22.44
C ALA A 303 -0.34 -26.93 22.98
N LEU A 304 -0.36 -25.77 23.65
CA LEU A 304 -1.60 -25.17 24.13
C LEU A 304 -2.51 -24.71 22.99
N HIS A 305 -1.98 -24.44 21.79
CA HIS A 305 -2.78 -24.07 20.64
C HIS A 305 -3.77 -25.18 20.28
N ALA A 306 -3.25 -26.37 19.98
CA ALA A 306 -4.07 -27.54 19.65
C ALA A 306 -5.00 -27.94 20.81
N TRP A 307 -4.52 -27.85 22.06
CA TRP A 307 -5.35 -28.08 23.24
C TRP A 307 -6.51 -27.08 23.33
N PHE A 308 -6.25 -25.78 23.15
CA PHE A 308 -7.28 -24.73 23.22
C PHE A 308 -8.34 -24.95 22.14
N MET A 309 -7.91 -25.17 20.89
CA MET A 309 -8.82 -25.48 19.78
C MET A 309 -9.64 -26.72 20.08
N GLY A 310 -9.03 -27.78 20.63
CA GLY A 310 -9.74 -28.99 21.03
C GLY A 310 -10.78 -28.76 22.13
N ARG A 311 -10.49 -27.93 23.13
CA ARG A 311 -11.44 -27.60 24.21
C ARG A 311 -12.64 -26.82 23.71
N ILE A 312 -12.43 -25.82 22.86
CA ILE A 312 -13.53 -25.03 22.28
C ILE A 312 -14.32 -25.85 21.25
N GLY A 313 -13.63 -26.63 20.42
CA GLY A 313 -14.28 -27.52 19.46
C GLY A 313 -15.18 -28.56 20.14
N ALA A 314 -14.68 -29.20 21.20
CA ALA A 314 -15.49 -30.14 21.99
C ALA A 314 -16.75 -29.48 22.57
N PHE A 315 -16.62 -28.25 23.09
CA PHE A 315 -17.78 -27.48 23.55
C PHE A 315 -18.80 -27.25 22.43
N LEU A 316 -18.37 -26.86 21.22
CA LEU A 316 -19.28 -26.69 20.09
C LEU A 316 -19.99 -28.00 19.71
N VAL A 317 -19.28 -29.13 19.73
CA VAL A 317 -19.85 -30.46 19.48
C VAL A 317 -20.90 -30.82 20.55
N GLU A 318 -20.62 -30.56 21.83
CA GLU A 318 -21.57 -30.75 22.93
C GLU A 318 -22.84 -29.90 22.76
N GLN A 319 -22.71 -28.71 22.17
CA GLN A 319 -23.82 -27.81 21.83
C GLN A 319 -24.51 -28.16 20.49
N GLY A 320 -24.15 -29.31 19.89
CA GLY A 320 -24.74 -29.81 18.65
C GLY A 320 -24.30 -29.05 17.39
N ARG A 321 -23.17 -28.33 17.46
CA ARG A 321 -22.58 -27.60 16.33
C ARG A 321 -21.33 -28.31 15.80
N LYS A 322 -20.94 -27.95 14.59
CA LYS A 322 -19.75 -28.41 13.89
C LYS A 322 -18.70 -27.30 13.93
N PRO A 323 -17.57 -27.50 14.63
CA PRO A 323 -16.52 -26.50 14.65
C PRO A 323 -15.85 -26.40 13.27
N VAL A 324 -15.55 -25.17 12.85
CA VAL A 324 -14.75 -24.87 11.66
C VAL A 324 -13.51 -24.08 12.08
N GLY A 325 -12.38 -24.37 11.46
CA GLY A 325 -11.14 -23.63 11.73
C GLY A 325 -10.24 -23.56 10.51
N TRP A 326 -9.41 -22.53 10.49
CA TRP A 326 -8.33 -22.41 9.51
C TRP A 326 -7.26 -23.43 9.82
N ALA A 327 -6.92 -24.27 8.83
CA ALA A 327 -5.86 -25.25 8.97
C ALA A 327 -4.52 -24.63 8.56
N GLU A 328 -3.73 -24.26 9.57
CA GLU A 328 -2.38 -23.74 9.41
C GLU A 328 -1.42 -24.90 9.05
N THR A 329 -0.57 -24.70 8.05
CA THR A 329 0.38 -25.73 7.60
C THR A 329 1.25 -26.21 8.76
N GLY A 330 1.21 -27.52 9.04
CA GLY A 330 1.99 -28.14 10.11
C GLY A 330 1.29 -28.16 11.47
N THR A 331 0.07 -27.62 11.58
CA THR A 331 -0.81 -27.81 12.74
C THR A 331 -1.92 -28.80 12.40
N GLU A 332 -2.47 -29.44 13.43
CA GLU A 332 -3.53 -30.44 13.28
C GLU A 332 -4.68 -30.09 14.21
N LEU A 333 -5.89 -30.02 13.65
CA LEU A 333 -7.13 -29.84 14.41
C LEU A 333 -7.75 -31.22 14.69
N PRO A 334 -8.54 -31.38 15.76
CA PRO A 334 -9.30 -32.60 16.02
C PRO A 334 -10.22 -32.98 14.85
N LEU A 335 -10.46 -34.28 14.61
CA LEU A 335 -11.26 -34.77 13.48
C LEU A 335 -12.71 -34.26 13.43
N ASP A 336 -13.24 -33.80 14.56
CA ASP A 336 -14.58 -33.18 14.62
C ASP A 336 -14.62 -31.81 13.89
N PHE A 337 -13.46 -31.21 13.61
CA PHE A 337 -13.37 -29.96 12.85
C PHE A 337 -13.57 -30.20 11.36
N THR A 338 -14.41 -29.35 10.78
CA THR A 338 -14.32 -29.03 9.35
C THR A 338 -13.18 -28.04 9.16
N VAL A 339 -12.29 -28.28 8.20
CA VAL A 339 -11.07 -27.48 8.03
C VAL A 339 -11.11 -26.60 6.79
N MET A 340 -10.61 -25.37 6.92
CA MET A 340 -10.39 -24.47 5.79
C MET A 340 -8.91 -24.44 5.43
N THR A 341 -8.57 -24.97 4.26
CA THR A 341 -7.15 -25.06 3.82
C THR A 341 -6.81 -23.94 2.85
N TRP A 342 -5.77 -23.17 3.16
CA TRP A 342 -5.56 -21.88 2.49
C TRP A 342 -4.15 -21.64 1.93
N ARG A 343 -3.09 -22.23 2.51
CA ARG A 343 -1.71 -22.04 2.03
C ARG A 343 -1.27 -23.05 0.98
N ASP A 344 -1.08 -24.30 1.38
CA ASP A 344 -0.43 -25.32 0.56
C ASP A 344 -1.44 -26.40 0.09
N PRO A 345 -1.60 -26.64 -1.23
CA PRO A 345 -2.41 -27.74 -1.74
C PRO A 345 -2.02 -29.13 -1.19
N ALA A 346 -0.75 -29.36 -0.85
CA ALA A 346 -0.31 -30.63 -0.26
C ALA A 346 -0.89 -30.82 1.16
N HIS A 347 -1.05 -29.72 1.91
CA HIS A 347 -1.70 -29.75 3.22
C HIS A 347 -3.18 -30.11 3.12
N ALA A 348 -3.86 -29.65 2.06
CA ALA A 348 -5.25 -30.04 1.78
C ALA A 348 -5.38 -31.56 1.58
N LEU A 349 -4.53 -32.18 0.77
CA LEU A 349 -4.56 -33.63 0.57
C LEU A 349 -4.28 -34.38 1.89
N ALA A 350 -3.35 -33.89 2.72
CA ALA A 350 -3.04 -34.49 4.00
C ALA A 350 -4.24 -34.46 4.98
N ALA A 351 -4.97 -33.35 5.03
CA ALA A 351 -6.19 -33.24 5.84
C ALA A 351 -7.30 -34.17 5.33
N ALA A 352 -7.44 -34.32 4.01
CA ALA A 352 -8.46 -35.19 3.42
C ALA A 352 -8.19 -36.67 3.74
N ARG A 353 -6.92 -37.10 3.64
CA ARG A 353 -6.48 -38.46 4.01
C ARG A 353 -6.70 -38.80 5.48
N ARG A 354 -6.78 -37.80 6.35
CA ARG A 354 -7.09 -37.99 7.78
C ARG A 354 -8.59 -38.10 8.04
N GLY A 355 -9.43 -37.75 7.06
CA GLY A 355 -10.89 -37.83 7.16
C GLY A 355 -11.56 -36.53 7.62
N HIS A 356 -10.89 -35.39 7.57
CA HIS A 356 -11.55 -34.10 7.81
C HIS A 356 -12.45 -33.73 6.64
N GLN A 357 -13.68 -33.27 6.93
CA GLN A 357 -14.42 -32.47 5.96
C GLN A 357 -13.71 -31.14 5.73
N MET A 358 -13.71 -30.64 4.49
CA MET A 358 -12.95 -29.42 4.20
C MET A 358 -13.55 -28.48 3.16
N VAL A 359 -13.15 -27.22 3.26
CA VAL A 359 -13.34 -26.19 2.25
C VAL A 359 -11.97 -25.78 1.71
N THR A 360 -11.81 -25.80 0.39
CA THR A 360 -10.56 -25.38 -0.27
C THR A 360 -10.57 -23.88 -0.53
N ALA A 361 -9.63 -23.17 0.08
CA ALA A 361 -9.54 -21.72 0.12
C ALA A 361 -8.12 -21.24 -0.25
N HIS A 362 -7.51 -21.86 -1.26
CA HIS A 362 -6.12 -21.61 -1.65
C HIS A 362 -5.89 -20.13 -2.00
N HIS A 363 -5.02 -19.45 -1.25
CA HIS A 363 -4.90 -18.00 -1.28
C HIS A 363 -4.47 -17.44 -2.64
N ARG A 364 -3.66 -18.17 -3.41
CA ARG A 364 -3.23 -17.73 -4.75
C ARG A 364 -4.33 -17.81 -5.82
N ALA A 365 -5.51 -18.29 -5.47
CA ALA A 365 -6.65 -18.42 -6.38
C ALA A 365 -7.97 -17.91 -5.83
N THR A 366 -8.12 -17.80 -4.51
CA THR A 366 -9.43 -17.52 -3.88
C THR A 366 -9.43 -16.26 -3.01
N TYR A 367 -8.25 -15.68 -2.72
CA TYR A 367 -8.15 -14.40 -2.02
C TYR A 367 -8.29 -13.26 -3.02
N LEU A 368 -9.39 -12.51 -2.90
CA LEU A 368 -9.77 -11.45 -3.83
C LEU A 368 -9.23 -10.08 -3.38
N ASP A 369 -8.60 -9.99 -2.22
CA ASP A 369 -7.89 -8.80 -1.72
C ASP A 369 -6.57 -8.52 -2.46
N TYR A 370 -5.95 -9.53 -3.07
CA TYR A 370 -4.81 -9.35 -3.96
C TYR A 370 -5.18 -8.50 -5.19
N ALA A 371 -4.20 -7.71 -5.65
CA ALA A 371 -4.29 -7.00 -6.91
C ALA A 371 -4.61 -7.95 -8.08
N GLN A 372 -5.31 -7.46 -9.10
CA GLN A 372 -5.72 -8.28 -10.26
C GLN A 372 -4.70 -8.29 -11.40
N SER A 373 -3.72 -7.38 -11.38
CA SER A 373 -2.62 -7.32 -12.33
C SER A 373 -1.41 -6.59 -11.75
N ALA A 374 -0.25 -6.74 -12.39
CA ALA A 374 0.98 -6.02 -12.04
C ALA A 374 1.11 -4.68 -12.79
N GLU A 375 0.06 -4.21 -13.46
CA GLU A 375 0.10 -2.97 -14.22
C GLU A 375 0.23 -1.76 -13.28
N PRO A 376 1.00 -0.72 -13.64
CA PRO A 376 1.16 0.48 -12.80
C PRO A 376 -0.14 1.25 -12.51
N CYS A 377 -1.21 0.99 -13.28
CA CYS A 377 -2.52 1.58 -13.08
C CYS A 377 -3.47 0.72 -12.24
N GLU A 378 -3.12 -0.53 -11.94
CA GLU A 378 -3.89 -1.38 -11.03
C GLU A 378 -3.87 -0.75 -9.64
N PRO A 379 -5.02 -0.50 -9.01
CA PRO A 379 -4.99 0.08 -7.68
C PRO A 379 -4.51 -0.97 -6.66
N PRO A 380 -3.84 -0.54 -5.57
CA PRO A 380 -3.13 -1.41 -4.65
C PRO A 380 -4.06 -2.37 -3.91
N GLY A 381 -3.67 -3.64 -3.82
CA GLY A 381 -4.33 -4.64 -2.99
C GLY A 381 -3.36 -5.20 -1.95
N GLN A 382 -3.70 -6.36 -1.40
CA GLN A 382 -2.81 -7.17 -0.56
C GLN A 382 -1.41 -7.27 -1.20
N PRO A 383 -0.33 -6.98 -0.45
CA PRO A 383 1.03 -7.17 -0.93
C PRO A 383 1.28 -8.61 -1.37
N GLY A 384 1.85 -8.77 -2.57
CA GLY A 384 2.18 -10.05 -3.16
C GLY A 384 1.84 -10.11 -4.64
N ASP A 385 2.06 -11.27 -5.25
CA ASP A 385 1.81 -11.46 -6.67
C ASP A 385 0.32 -11.34 -6.99
N PRO A 386 -0.08 -10.73 -8.12
CA PRO A 386 -1.48 -10.58 -8.47
C PRO A 386 -2.24 -11.91 -8.57
N VAL A 387 -3.51 -11.91 -8.16
CA VAL A 387 -4.46 -13.01 -8.38
C VAL A 387 -5.38 -12.61 -9.55
N ALA A 388 -4.97 -12.99 -10.75
CA ALA A 388 -5.68 -12.68 -11.98
C ALA A 388 -6.96 -13.54 -12.14
N LEU A 389 -7.91 -13.06 -12.96
CA LEU A 389 -9.17 -13.77 -13.24
C LEU A 389 -8.97 -15.22 -13.71
N HIS A 390 -7.97 -15.46 -14.56
CA HIS A 390 -7.67 -16.81 -15.04
C HIS A 390 -7.09 -17.73 -13.97
N ALA A 391 -6.42 -17.19 -12.94
CA ALA A 391 -5.90 -17.99 -11.83
C ALA A 391 -7.06 -18.49 -10.95
N VAL A 392 -8.07 -17.63 -10.72
CA VAL A 392 -9.31 -18.00 -10.03
C VAL A 392 -10.08 -19.06 -10.82
N HIS A 393 -10.26 -18.85 -12.13
CA HIS A 393 -10.94 -19.85 -12.97
C HIS A 393 -10.10 -21.11 -13.14
N GLY A 394 -8.78 -21.05 -13.16
CA GLY A 394 -7.91 -22.23 -13.33
C GLY A 394 -7.81 -23.10 -12.09
N ASN A 395 -8.27 -22.63 -10.93
CA ASN A 395 -8.18 -23.34 -9.68
C ASN A 395 -9.35 -24.32 -9.53
N GLU A 396 -9.02 -25.61 -9.58
CA GLU A 396 -9.99 -26.66 -9.39
C GLU A 396 -10.21 -26.91 -7.89
N PRO A 397 -11.45 -26.81 -7.36
CA PRO A 397 -11.72 -27.05 -5.95
C PRO A 397 -11.31 -28.45 -5.47
N VAL A 398 -11.38 -29.44 -6.36
CA VAL A 398 -10.95 -30.82 -6.15
C VAL A 398 -9.97 -31.19 -7.26
N PRO A 399 -8.66 -31.34 -6.96
CA PRO A 399 -7.69 -31.80 -7.95
C PRO A 399 -8.04 -33.20 -8.48
N GLY A 400 -7.98 -33.40 -9.80
CA GLY A 400 -8.39 -34.65 -10.44
C GLY A 400 -7.49 -35.87 -10.18
N ASP A 401 -6.35 -35.67 -9.51
CA ASP A 401 -5.40 -36.71 -9.12
C ASP A 401 -5.68 -37.30 -7.73
N TRP A 402 -6.70 -36.81 -7.03
CA TRP A 402 -7.11 -37.34 -5.72
C TRP A 402 -7.94 -38.62 -5.88
N ALA A 403 -7.82 -39.54 -4.92
CA ALA A 403 -8.69 -40.71 -4.89
C ALA A 403 -10.11 -40.32 -4.46
N ALA A 404 -11.07 -41.20 -4.75
CA ALA A 404 -12.49 -40.92 -4.56
C ALA A 404 -12.85 -40.72 -3.08
N GLU A 405 -12.16 -41.40 -2.17
CA GLU A 405 -12.35 -41.27 -0.72
C GLU A 405 -11.93 -39.89 -0.21
N GLU A 406 -10.77 -39.38 -0.65
CA GLU A 406 -10.32 -38.03 -0.31
C GLU A 406 -11.18 -36.96 -0.97
N THR A 407 -11.61 -37.19 -2.22
CA THR A 407 -12.52 -36.28 -2.94
C THR A 407 -13.84 -36.12 -2.20
N ALA A 408 -14.38 -37.20 -1.61
CA ALA A 408 -15.63 -37.15 -0.86
C ALA A 408 -15.58 -36.29 0.42
N GLN A 409 -14.37 -35.93 0.88
CA GLN A 409 -14.18 -35.05 2.03
C GLN A 409 -14.29 -33.56 1.69
N VAL A 410 -14.21 -33.19 0.41
CA VAL A 410 -14.25 -31.79 -0.02
C VAL A 410 -15.70 -31.32 -0.12
N LEU A 411 -16.09 -30.40 0.76
CA LEU A 411 -17.41 -29.76 0.78
C LEU A 411 -17.56 -28.73 -0.35
N GLY A 412 -16.47 -28.07 -0.73
CA GLY A 412 -16.46 -27.05 -1.78
C GLY A 412 -15.27 -26.10 -1.70
N THR A 413 -15.43 -24.92 -2.29
CA THR A 413 -14.46 -23.82 -2.26
C THR A 413 -15.11 -22.53 -1.78
N GLN A 414 -14.30 -21.55 -1.38
CA GLN A 414 -14.77 -20.25 -0.92
C GLN A 414 -13.83 -19.14 -1.40
N ALA A 415 -14.37 -17.98 -1.74
CA ALA A 415 -13.59 -16.76 -1.94
C ALA A 415 -13.46 -15.97 -0.63
N GLN A 416 -12.29 -15.41 -0.37
CA GLN A 416 -12.01 -14.55 0.77
C GLN A 416 -11.74 -13.13 0.27
N LEU A 417 -12.20 -12.12 1.01
CA LEU A 417 -11.85 -10.74 0.76
C LEU A 417 -11.45 -10.11 2.09
N TRP A 418 -10.14 -10.13 2.38
CA TRP A 418 -9.57 -9.36 3.48
C TRP A 418 -9.61 -7.86 3.16
N THR A 419 -9.76 -7.00 4.17
CA THR A 419 -10.19 -5.60 3.98
C THR A 419 -9.19 -4.54 4.42
N GLU A 420 -7.94 -4.90 4.69
CA GLU A 420 -6.85 -4.00 5.08
C GLU A 420 -6.68 -2.84 4.10
N TYR A 421 -6.83 -3.12 2.80
CA TYR A 421 -6.71 -2.14 1.70
C TYR A 421 -8.05 -1.81 1.03
N VAL A 422 -9.18 -2.16 1.67
CA VAL A 422 -10.52 -2.07 1.08
C VAL A 422 -11.43 -1.17 1.93
N LYS A 423 -11.44 0.13 1.62
CA LYS A 423 -12.12 1.15 2.44
C LYS A 423 -13.53 1.52 1.98
N THR A 424 -13.96 1.11 0.79
CA THR A 424 -15.23 1.54 0.19
C THR A 424 -15.97 0.38 -0.48
N PRO A 425 -17.31 0.44 -0.58
CA PRO A 425 -18.10 -0.51 -1.35
C PRO A 425 -17.63 -0.64 -2.80
N ASP A 426 -17.33 0.47 -3.49
CA ASP A 426 -16.75 0.45 -4.84
C ASP A 426 -15.45 -0.37 -4.91
N ARG A 427 -14.62 -0.34 -3.86
CA ARG A 427 -13.37 -1.09 -3.81
C ARG A 427 -13.62 -2.58 -3.60
N ILE A 428 -14.60 -2.94 -2.77
CA ILE A 428 -15.09 -4.31 -2.60
C ILE A 428 -15.52 -4.85 -3.96
N GLU A 429 -16.41 -4.15 -4.65
CA GLU A 429 -16.95 -4.58 -5.95
C GLU A 429 -15.85 -4.71 -7.01
N TYR A 430 -14.92 -3.76 -7.06
CA TYR A 430 -13.80 -3.79 -8.00
C TYR A 430 -12.90 -5.01 -7.81
N LEU A 431 -12.58 -5.35 -6.56
CA LEU A 431 -11.73 -6.50 -6.24
C LEU A 431 -12.50 -7.81 -6.41
N THR A 432 -13.76 -7.87 -6.03
CA THR A 432 -14.56 -9.08 -6.07
C THR A 432 -14.96 -9.46 -7.50
N TYR A 433 -15.42 -8.49 -8.32
CA TYR A 433 -15.90 -8.77 -9.67
C TYR A 433 -14.87 -8.37 -10.74
N PRO A 434 -14.64 -9.21 -11.76
CA PRO A 434 -15.41 -10.40 -12.14
C PRO A 434 -14.90 -11.73 -11.56
N ARG A 435 -13.92 -11.72 -10.65
CA ARG A 435 -13.30 -12.94 -10.09
C ARG A 435 -14.29 -13.85 -9.37
N LEU A 436 -15.26 -13.28 -8.65
CA LEU A 436 -16.31 -14.06 -8.00
C LEU A 436 -17.18 -14.83 -9.00
N CYS A 437 -17.39 -14.31 -10.22
CA CYS A 437 -18.07 -15.05 -11.28
C CYS A 437 -17.26 -16.27 -11.72
N ALA A 438 -15.93 -16.17 -11.77
CA ALA A 438 -15.05 -17.29 -12.10
C ALA A 438 -15.09 -18.36 -11.00
N LEU A 439 -15.04 -17.95 -9.73
CA LEU A 439 -15.16 -18.88 -8.61
C LEU A 439 -16.53 -19.57 -8.58
N ALA A 440 -17.62 -18.83 -8.83
CA ALA A 440 -18.96 -19.40 -8.91
C ALA A 440 -19.11 -20.40 -10.07
N ASP A 441 -18.54 -20.09 -11.25
CA ASP A 441 -18.52 -21.01 -12.38
C ASP A 441 -17.78 -22.31 -12.05
N ARG A 442 -16.66 -22.25 -11.32
CA ARG A 442 -15.91 -23.44 -10.89
C ARG A 442 -16.61 -24.25 -9.81
N ALA A 443 -17.06 -23.58 -8.75
CA ALA A 443 -17.79 -24.20 -7.65
C ALA A 443 -19.06 -24.92 -8.13
N TRP A 444 -19.77 -24.35 -9.11
CA TRP A 444 -21.01 -24.92 -9.64
C TRP A 444 -20.80 -25.96 -10.73
N SER A 445 -19.88 -25.70 -11.69
CA SER A 445 -19.69 -26.61 -12.82
C SER A 445 -18.92 -27.88 -12.44
N GLY A 446 -18.21 -27.88 -11.31
CA GLY A 446 -17.32 -28.97 -10.90
C GLY A 446 -16.19 -29.14 -11.91
N GLY A 447 -15.58 -28.03 -12.34
CA GLY A 447 -14.41 -28.02 -13.21
C GLY A 447 -14.64 -28.28 -14.70
N ARG A 448 -15.88 -28.56 -15.08
CA ARG A 448 -16.23 -28.91 -16.47
C ARG A 448 -16.24 -27.72 -17.42
N SER A 449 -16.20 -26.48 -16.90
CA SER A 449 -16.12 -25.30 -17.77
C SER A 449 -14.70 -25.05 -18.24
N ASP A 450 -14.52 -24.94 -19.56
CA ASP A 450 -13.29 -24.44 -20.14
C ASP A 450 -13.20 -22.90 -20.04
N TRP A 451 -11.98 -22.37 -20.14
CA TRP A 451 -11.70 -20.94 -20.04
C TRP A 451 -12.35 -20.13 -21.17
N THR A 452 -12.36 -20.64 -22.40
CA THR A 452 -12.87 -19.92 -23.57
C THR A 452 -14.39 -19.74 -23.45
N GLY A 453 -15.10 -20.82 -23.13
CA GLY A 453 -16.55 -20.78 -22.90
C GLY A 453 -16.93 -19.92 -21.70
N PHE A 454 -16.14 -19.94 -20.61
CA PHE A 454 -16.36 -19.04 -19.48
C PHE A 454 -16.24 -17.57 -19.88
N VAL A 455 -15.17 -17.20 -20.59
CA VAL A 455 -14.94 -15.81 -21.02
C VAL A 455 -16.06 -15.32 -21.93
N GLU A 456 -16.55 -16.15 -22.84
CA GLU A 456 -17.70 -15.81 -23.70
C GLU A 456 -18.96 -15.51 -22.87
N ARG A 457 -19.32 -16.39 -21.93
CA ARG A 457 -20.45 -16.16 -21.02
C ARG A 457 -20.25 -14.93 -20.14
N LEU A 458 -19.04 -14.70 -19.65
CA LEU A 458 -18.71 -13.57 -18.80
C LEU A 458 -18.89 -12.23 -19.53
N ARG A 459 -18.51 -12.15 -20.81
CA ARG A 459 -18.73 -10.94 -21.63
C ARG A 459 -20.22 -10.59 -21.76
N HIS A 460 -21.10 -11.57 -21.81
CA HIS A 460 -22.54 -11.32 -21.76
C HIS A 460 -23.03 -11.00 -20.35
N HIS A 461 -22.42 -11.61 -19.33
CA HIS A 461 -22.76 -11.39 -17.93
C HIS A 461 -22.45 -9.97 -17.45
N THR A 462 -21.44 -9.28 -18.02
CA THR A 462 -21.14 -7.89 -17.64
C THR A 462 -22.31 -6.95 -17.85
N ALA A 463 -23.18 -7.18 -18.85
CA ALA A 463 -24.39 -6.39 -19.03
C ALA A 463 -25.35 -6.46 -17.82
N ARG A 464 -25.34 -7.59 -17.09
CA ARG A 464 -26.11 -7.74 -15.84
C ARG A 464 -25.44 -7.00 -14.69
N LEU A 465 -24.11 -7.08 -14.59
CA LEU A 465 -23.34 -6.32 -13.60
C LEU A 465 -23.52 -4.81 -13.80
N ASP A 466 -23.50 -4.35 -15.05
CA ASP A 466 -23.77 -2.97 -15.44
C ASP A 466 -25.19 -2.54 -15.05
N ALA A 467 -26.20 -3.39 -15.31
CA ALA A 467 -27.59 -3.12 -14.92
C ALA A 467 -27.80 -3.06 -13.40
N LEU A 468 -26.98 -3.79 -12.63
CA LEU A 468 -26.96 -3.76 -11.16
C LEU A 468 -26.07 -2.64 -10.60
N GLY A 469 -25.34 -1.91 -11.46
CA GLY A 469 -24.44 -0.82 -11.05
C GLY A 469 -23.12 -1.26 -10.41
N VAL A 470 -22.73 -2.53 -10.55
CA VAL A 470 -21.54 -3.10 -9.90
C VAL A 470 -20.26 -2.49 -10.48
N ARG A 471 -19.37 -2.00 -9.62
CA ARG A 471 -18.10 -1.34 -9.97
C ARG A 471 -16.97 -2.34 -10.23
N TYR A 472 -17.22 -3.33 -11.08
CA TYR A 472 -16.27 -4.42 -11.38
C TYR A 472 -15.04 -3.94 -12.16
N ARG A 473 -13.94 -4.70 -12.10
CA ARG A 473 -12.74 -4.43 -12.91
C ARG A 473 -13.00 -4.66 -14.41
N PRO A 474 -12.79 -3.67 -15.29
CA PRO A 474 -13.12 -3.80 -16.72
C PRO A 474 -12.44 -4.98 -17.43
N LEU A 475 -13.19 -5.65 -18.31
CA LEU A 475 -12.67 -6.72 -19.16
C LEU A 475 -11.90 -6.14 -20.36
N THR A 476 -10.58 -6.13 -20.27
CA THR A 476 -9.66 -5.76 -21.36
C THR A 476 -9.00 -7.01 -21.95
N PRO A 477 -8.40 -6.95 -23.16
CA PRO A 477 -7.62 -8.08 -23.68
C PRO A 477 -6.57 -8.59 -22.70
N ARG A 478 -5.87 -7.68 -22.00
CA ARG A 478 -4.87 -8.04 -20.96
C ARG A 478 -5.48 -8.71 -19.74
N SER A 479 -6.64 -8.24 -19.26
CA SER A 479 -7.30 -8.88 -18.10
C SER A 479 -7.76 -10.30 -18.38
N LEU A 480 -7.88 -10.66 -19.66
CA LEU A 480 -8.32 -11.97 -20.13
C LEU A 480 -7.16 -12.84 -20.64
N MET A 481 -5.91 -12.34 -20.57
CA MET A 481 -4.74 -13.14 -20.93
C MET A 481 -4.51 -14.22 -19.88
N THR A 482 -4.35 -15.45 -20.34
CA THR A 482 -3.75 -16.54 -19.57
C THR A 482 -2.24 -16.36 -19.59
N ALA A 483 -1.55 -16.56 -18.47
CA ALA A 483 -0.09 -16.61 -18.50
C ALA A 483 0.38 -17.72 -19.48
N PRO A 484 1.54 -17.58 -20.14
CA PRO A 484 2.07 -18.66 -20.97
C PRO A 484 2.30 -19.91 -20.10
N ALA A 485 1.80 -21.06 -20.54
CA ALA A 485 2.07 -22.34 -19.90
C ALA A 485 3.58 -22.55 -19.78
N GLY A 486 4.10 -22.63 -18.55
CA GLY A 486 5.52 -22.94 -18.31
C GLY A 486 6.26 -22.10 -17.26
N THR A 487 5.62 -21.17 -16.55
CA THR A 487 6.21 -20.61 -15.33
C THR A 487 5.64 -21.34 -14.12
N ALA A 488 6.33 -22.41 -13.72
CA ALA A 488 6.17 -22.92 -12.36
C ALA A 488 6.36 -21.76 -11.36
N PRO A 489 5.61 -21.71 -10.25
CA PRO A 489 5.95 -20.77 -9.19
C PRO A 489 7.39 -21.11 -8.74
N LEU A 490 8.28 -20.13 -8.85
CA LEU A 490 9.59 -20.22 -8.20
C LEU A 490 9.35 -20.28 -6.68
N PRO A 491 10.14 -21.07 -5.96
CA PRO A 491 9.92 -21.40 -4.54
C PRO A 491 9.92 -20.19 -3.62
#